data_AF-A0A7Z2GG00-F1
#
_entry.id   AF-A0A7Z2GG00-F1
#
_cell.length_a   1.000
_cell.length_b   1.000
_cell.length_c   1.000
_cell.angle_alpha   90.00
_cell.angle_beta   90.00
_cell.angle_gamma   90.00
#
_symmetry.space_group_name_H-M   'P 1'
#
loop_
_entity.id
_entity.type
_entity.pdbx_description
1 polymer ?
#
loop_
_entity_poly.entity_id
_entity_poly.type
_entity_poly.pdbx_seq_one_letter_code
_entity_poly.pdbx_strand_id
1 'polypeptide(L)' 'MALKTTAFDAADVLDSPEAQFEFLRLAYEEGDAERIDESIEIVTRARALVAAKNCKP' A
#
# COMPACT_ATOMS: atom_id res chain seq x y z
N MET A 1 19.24 -26.33 3.45
CA MET A 1 18.05 -25.91 2.67
C MET A 1 18.26 -24.48 2.25
N ALA A 2 18.09 -24.15 0.97
CA ALA A 2 18.10 -22.76 0.52
C ALA A 2 16.74 -22.12 0.90
N LEU A 3 16.78 -20.98 1.58
CA LEU A 3 15.58 -20.18 1.88
C LEU A 3 15.05 -19.60 0.55
N LYS A 4 13.77 -19.83 0.25
CA LYS A 4 13.07 -19.16 -0.85
C LYS A 4 12.39 -17.92 -0.29
N THR A 5 12.81 -16.74 -0.75
CA THR A 5 12.18 -15.45 -0.41
C THR A 5 11.34 -14.95 -1.59
N THR A 6 10.28 -14.21 -1.28
CA THR A 6 9.47 -13.46 -2.26
C THR A 6 9.63 -11.98 -1.96
N ALA A 7 9.70 -11.15 -3.00
CA ALA A 7 9.66 -9.70 -2.82
C ALA A 7 8.31 -9.30 -2.22
N PHE A 8 8.33 -8.37 -1.26
CA PHE A 8 7.14 -7.83 -0.63
C PHE A 8 6.90 -6.40 -1.15
N ASP A 9 5.68 -6.12 -1.59
CA ASP A 9 5.19 -4.77 -1.84
C ASP A 9 3.98 -4.52 -0.95
N ALA A 10 4.00 -3.42 -0.19
CA ALA A 10 2.87 -3.02 0.66
C ALA A 10 1.61 -2.75 -0.17
N ALA A 11 1.74 -2.29 -1.42
CA ALA A 11 0.60 -2.02 -2.28
C ALA A 11 -0.23 -3.28 -2.60
N ASP A 12 0.38 -4.47 -2.54
CA ASP A 12 -0.31 -5.74 -2.84
C ASP A 12 -1.34 -6.14 -1.78
N VAL A 13 -1.17 -5.66 -0.54
CA VAL A 13 -2.00 -6.02 0.62
C VAL A 13 -2.93 -4.91 1.10
N LEU A 14 -2.83 -3.70 0.52
CA LEU A 14 -3.69 -2.55 0.83
C LEU A 14 -4.93 -2.50 -0.07
N ASP A 15 -5.70 -3.59 -0.08
CA ASP A 15 -6.79 -3.81 -1.03
C ASP A 15 -8.17 -3.26 -0.59
N SER A 16 -8.30 -2.82 0.65
CA SER A 16 -9.51 -2.20 1.18
C SER A 16 -9.33 -0.70 1.45
N PRO A 17 -10.42 0.09 1.34
CA PRO A 17 -10.40 1.50 1.75
C PRO A 17 -9.97 1.70 3.20
N GLU A 18 -10.37 0.80 4.10
CA GLU A 18 -10.04 0.85 5.53
C GLU A 18 -8.54 0.63 5.76
N ALA A 19 -7.93 -0.36 5.07
CA ALA A 19 -6.50 -0.63 5.18
C ALA A 19 -5.67 0.55 4.65
N GLN A 20 -6.10 1.14 3.52
CA GLN A 20 -5.45 2.32 2.96
C GLN A 20 -5.54 3.54 3.89
N PHE A 21 -6.69 3.73 4.56
CA PHE A 21 -6.87 4.80 5.52
C PHE A 21 -5.96 4.63 6.74
N GLU A 22 -5.97 3.44 7.36
CA GLU A 22 -5.12 3.17 8.53
C GLU A 22 -3.64 3.31 8.22
N PHE A 23 -3.21 2.88 7.04
CA PHE A 23 -1.82 3.03 6.60
C PHE A 23 -1.40 4.50 6.51
N LEU A 24 -2.24 5.37 5.92
CA LEU A 24 -1.97 6.81 5.87
C LEU A 24 -2.06 7.45 7.25
N ARG A 25 -3.04 7.07 8.08
CA ARG A 25 -3.20 7.61 9.43
C ARG A 25 -1.92 7.42 10.25
N LEU A 26 -1.32 6.24 10.21
CA LEU A 26 -0.06 5.95 10.91
C LEU A 26 1.08 6.85 10.43
N ALA A 27 1.21 7.07 9.12
CA ALA A 27 2.25 7.96 8.57
C ALA A 27 2.04 9.42 9.02
N TYR A 28 0.79 9.88 9.05
CA TYR A 28 0.47 11.23 9.55
C TYR A 28 0.71 11.38 11.06
N GLU A 29 0.48 10.34 11.87
CA GLU A 29 0.74 10.35 13.30
C GLU A 29 2.23 10.40 13.65
N GLU A 30 3.07 9.79 12.81
CA GLU A 30 4.53 9.84 12.94
C GLU A 30 5.07 11.25 12.62
N GLY A 31 4.38 12.00 11.74
CA GLY A 31 4.69 13.40 11.44
C GLY A 31 5.94 13.60 10.57
N ASP A 32 6.46 12.53 9.98
CA ASP A 32 7.59 12.57 9.05
C ASP A 32 7.10 12.81 7.62
N ALA A 33 7.54 13.92 7.02
CA ALA A 33 7.14 14.31 5.68
C ALA A 33 7.56 13.29 4.61
N GLU A 34 8.76 12.70 4.72
CA GLU A 34 9.22 11.68 3.75
C GLU A 34 8.37 10.41 3.84
N ARG A 35 8.04 10.01 5.07
CA ARG A 35 7.17 8.87 5.36
C ARG A 35 5.76 9.06 4.81
N ILE A 36 5.22 10.28 4.94
CA ILE A 36 3.89 10.64 4.43
C ILE A 36 3.88 10.55 2.90
N ASP A 37 4.87 11.13 2.22
CA ASP A 37 4.98 11.09 0.77
C ASP A 37 5.10 9.66 0.24
N GLU A 38 5.99 8.84 0.85
CA GLU A 38 6.11 7.42 0.52
C GLU A 38 4.78 6.69 0.70
N SER A 39 4.07 6.98 1.78
CA SER A 39 2.80 6.30 2.10
C SER A 39 1.69 6.67 1.11
N ILE A 40 1.67 7.92 0.63
CA ILE A 40 0.76 8.38 -0.43
C ILE A 40 1.06 7.64 -1.74
N GLU A 41 2.32 7.49 -2.12
CA GLU A 41 2.69 6.73 -3.32
C GLU A 41 2.24 5.27 -3.24
N ILE A 42 2.47 4.62 -2.09
CA ILE A 42 2.05 3.23 -1.84
C ILE A 42 0.53 3.10 -1.98
N VAL A 43 -0.25 3.96 -1.32
CA VAL A 43 -1.72 3.89 -1.39
C VAL A 43 -2.23 4.21 -2.79
N THR A 44 -1.56 5.10 -3.52
CA THR A 44 -1.89 5.39 -4.92
C THR A 44 -1.74 4.14 -5.79
N ARG A 45 -0.63 3.42 -5.64
CA ARG A 45 -0.43 2.13 -6.34
C ARG A 45 -1.46 1.09 -5.91
N ALA A 46 -1.72 0.95 -4.62
CA ALA A 46 -2.70 0.00 -4.09
C ALA A 46 -4.10 0.23 -4.71
N ARG A 47 -4.53 1.49 -4.79
CA ARG A 47 -5.80 1.87 -5.44
C ARG A 47 -5.82 1.50 -6.92
N ALA A 48 -4.73 1.71 -7.64
CA ALA A 48 -4.62 1.31 -9.04
C ALA A 48 -4.73 -0.22 -9.21
N LEU A 49 -4.10 -1.00 -8.32
CA LEU A 49 -4.19 -2.46 -8.31
C LEU A 49 -5.62 -2.94 -8.01
N VAL A 50 -6.29 -2.34 -7.03
CA VAL A 50 -7.70 -2.64 -6.72
C VAL A 50 -8.61 -2.33 -7.90
N ALA A 51 -8.42 -1.16 -8.54
CA ALA A 51 -9.18 -0.79 -9.74
C ALA A 51 -8.94 -1.78 -10.89
N ALA A 52 -7.70 -2.20 -11.12
CA ALA A 52 -7.35 -3.19 -12.14
C ALA A 52 -7.98 -4.57 -11.85
N LYS A 53 -7.98 -5.02 -10.59
CA LYS A 53 -8.66 -6.26 -10.16
C LYS A 53 -10.17 -6.21 -10.40
N ASN A 54 -10.78 -5.04 -10.21
CA ASN A 54 -12.22 -4.82 -10.38
C ASN A 54 -12.63 -4.57 -11.83
N CYS A 55 -11.68 -4.28 -12.72
CA CYS A 55 -11.91 -4.14 -14.15
C CYS A 55 -12.08 -5.54 -14.77
N LYS A 56 -13.32 -6.05 -14.75
CA LYS A 56 -13.69 -7.29 -15.45
C LYS A 56 -13.66 -7.04 -16.97
N PRO A 57 -13.13 -7.96 -17.79
CA PRO A 57 -13.23 -7.85 -19.25
C PRO A 57 -14.68 -7.90 -19.74
#